data_AF-A0A5Q4GK12-F1
#
_entry.id   AF-A0A5Q4GK12-F1
#
_cell.length_a   1.000
_cell.length_b   1.000
_cell.length_c   1.000
_cell.angle_alpha   90.00
_cell.angle_beta   90.00
_cell.angle_gamma   90.00
#
_symmetry.space_group_name_H-M   'P 1'
#
loop_
_entity.id
_entity.type
_entity.pdbx_description
1 polymer ?
#
loop_
_entity_poly.entity_id
_entity_poly.type
_entity_poly.pdbx_seq_one_letter_code
_entity_poly.pdbx_strand_id
1 'polypeptide(L)'
;MMAARIPVVLSQAAVAGPDARQLEEDLVAELMIEQGVDISVIPDVKRLREGSTGLVCLQGIKSDWILLTWLDSESARRALEQRGISGQDWLLSSVQPRDQAPATGNASPRSARRRLGILRLNVTRSTDWYVREIRRLRNVIQPAVSAPSELPIIQPPVQIPAAQPDAPSDDLDRLLDQLDAFDA
;
A
#
# COMPACT_ATOMS: atom_id res chain seq x y z
N MET A 1 -5.20 -7.11 -16.04
CA MET A 1 -4.47 -5.84 -15.87
C MET A 1 -3.17 -6.14 -15.14
N MET A 2 -2.02 -5.68 -15.64
CA MET A 2 -0.73 -5.90 -14.99
C MET A 2 -0.75 -5.32 -13.57
N ALA A 3 -0.30 -6.09 -12.59
CA ALA A 3 -0.07 -5.59 -11.23
C ALA A 3 0.94 -4.44 -11.32
N ALA A 4 0.51 -3.22 -11.02
CA ALA A 4 1.40 -2.07 -11.07
C ALA A 4 2.47 -2.24 -9.99
N ARG A 5 3.74 -2.37 -10.40
CA ARG A 5 4.86 -2.51 -9.46
C ARG A 5 5.33 -1.13 -9.02
N ILE A 6 5.62 -0.98 -7.73
CA ILE A 6 6.26 0.24 -7.22
C ILE A 6 7.78 0.14 -7.44
N PRO A 7 8.41 1.12 -8.09
CA PRO A 7 9.87 1.19 -8.20
C PRO A 7 10.47 1.53 -6.84
N VAL A 8 11.43 0.72 -6.40
CA VAL A 8 12.24 0.94 -5.21
C VAL A 8 13.69 1.00 -5.64
N VAL A 9 14.36 2.10 -5.34
CA VAL A 9 15.75 2.32 -5.72
C VAL A 9 16.62 2.28 -4.48
N LEU A 10 17.55 1.34 -4.41
CA LEU A 10 18.54 1.28 -3.35
C LEU A 10 19.81 2.02 -3.77
N SER A 11 20.15 3.06 -3.01
CA SER A 11 21.41 3.78 -3.16
C SER A 11 22.44 3.25 -2.18
N GLN A 12 23.47 2.61 -2.74
CA GLN A 12 24.55 1.99 -1.98
C GLN A 12 25.39 3.04 -1.25
N ALA A 13 25.91 2.69 -0.08
CA ALA A 13 26.87 3.56 0.61
C ALA A 13 28.18 3.68 -0.20
N ALA A 14 28.74 4.90 -0.30
CA ALA A 14 30.01 5.12 -0.98
C ALA A 14 31.19 4.37 -0.34
N VAL A 15 31.14 4.24 0.99
CA VAL A 15 32.07 3.44 1.79
C VAL A 15 31.22 2.67 2.80
N ALA A 16 30.82 1.46 2.42
CA ALA A 16 30.03 0.58 3.27
C ALA A 16 30.96 -0.23 4.18
N GLY A 17 30.69 -0.24 5.49
CA GLY A 17 31.22 -1.29 6.38
C GLY A 17 30.56 -2.65 6.09
N PRO A 18 31.09 -3.76 6.63
CA PRO A 18 30.55 -5.10 6.37
C PRO A 18 29.06 -5.22 6.73
N ASP A 19 28.65 -4.66 7.88
CA ASP A 19 27.26 -4.66 8.32
C ASP A 19 26.32 -3.91 7.37
N ALA A 20 26.75 -2.76 6.85
CA ALA A 20 25.95 -1.95 5.95
C ALA A 20 25.76 -2.66 4.61
N ARG A 21 26.83 -3.29 4.11
CA ARG A 21 26.79 -4.07 2.88
C ARG A 21 25.90 -5.31 3.03
N GLN A 22 25.97 -6.00 4.17
CA GLN A 22 25.08 -7.13 4.45
C GLN A 22 23.61 -6.70 4.44
N LEU A 23 23.28 -5.58 5.10
CA LEU A 23 21.92 -5.05 5.10
C LEU A 23 21.43 -4.71 3.69
N GLU A 24 22.28 -4.11 2.85
CA GLU A 24 21.94 -3.82 1.45
C GLU A 24 21.66 -5.11 0.66
N GLU A 25 22.52 -6.10 0.80
CA GLU A 25 22.41 -7.40 0.10
C GLU A 25 21.16 -8.16 0.52
N ASP A 26 20.90 -8.24 1.84
CA ASP A 26 19.70 -8.89 2.39
C ASP A 26 18.42 -8.18 1.94
N LEU A 27 18.42 -6.84 1.95
CA LEU A 27 17.25 -6.06 1.54
C LEU A 27 16.97 -6.19 0.04
N VAL A 28 18.01 -6.28 -0.78
CA VAL A 28 17.85 -6.58 -2.22
C VAL A 28 17.26 -7.97 -2.41
N ALA A 29 17.80 -8.97 -1.74
CA ALA A 29 17.32 -10.35 -1.85
C ALA A 29 15.84 -10.48 -1.45
N GLU A 30 15.45 -9.85 -0.34
CA GLU A 30 14.08 -9.89 0.17
C GLU A 30 13.09 -9.12 -0.73
N LEU A 31 13.50 -7.95 -1.26
CA LEU A 31 12.65 -7.16 -2.16
C LEU A 31 12.54 -7.74 -3.58
N MET A 32 13.50 -8.56 -4.03
CA MET A 32 13.43 -9.25 -5.32
C MET A 32 12.31 -10.31 -5.37
N ILE A 33 12.01 -10.96 -4.24
CA ILE A 33 10.93 -11.95 -4.12
C ILE A 33 9.58 -11.30 -3.76
N GLU A 34 9.57 -10.02 -3.37
CA GLU A 34 8.37 -9.29 -3.01
C GLU A 34 7.50 -8.99 -4.26
N GLN A 35 6.22 -9.35 -4.17
CA GLN A 35 5.27 -9.09 -5.26
C GLN A 35 4.88 -7.61 -5.30
N GLY A 36 4.76 -7.06 -6.51
CA GLY A 36 4.36 -5.66 -6.68
C GLY A 36 5.46 -4.65 -6.37
N VAL A 37 6.70 -5.08 -6.15
CA VAL A 37 7.89 -4.22 -6.04
C VAL A 37 8.82 -4.49 -7.23
N ASP A 38 9.50 -3.44 -7.69
CA ASP A 38 10.57 -3.50 -8.67
C ASP A 38 11.80 -2.82 -8.08
N ILE A 39 12.81 -3.61 -7.70
CA ILE A 39 14.02 -3.08 -7.05
C ILE A 39 15.13 -2.80 -8.07
N SER A 40 15.70 -1.59 -8.01
CA SER A 40 16.88 -1.19 -8.77
C SER A 40 17.98 -0.74 -7.81
N VAL A 41 19.21 -1.20 -8.05
CA VAL A 41 20.38 -0.81 -7.25
C VAL A 41 21.19 0.21 -8.02
N ILE A 42 21.51 1.34 -7.38
CA ILE A 42 22.35 2.39 -7.92
C ILE A 42 23.54 2.66 -7.00
N PRO A 43 24.65 3.19 -7.53
CA PRO A 43 25.72 3.76 -6.70
C PRO A 43 25.20 4.86 -5.78
N ASP A 44 26.05 5.34 -4.87
CA ASP A 44 25.73 6.48 -4.01
C ASP A 44 25.16 7.66 -4.82
N VAL A 45 23.94 8.06 -4.48
CA VAL A 45 23.17 9.12 -5.13
C VAL A 45 23.94 10.45 -5.13
N LYS A 46 24.79 10.72 -4.13
CA LYS A 46 25.65 11.91 -4.10
C LYS A 46 26.76 11.86 -5.14
N ARG A 47 27.21 10.66 -5.52
CA ARG A 47 28.36 10.42 -6.41
C ARG A 47 27.95 10.08 -7.85
N LEU A 48 26.65 10.00 -8.14
CA LEU A 48 26.17 9.80 -9.51
C LEU A 48 26.69 10.92 -10.42
N ARG A 49 27.36 10.52 -11.49
CA ARG A 49 27.85 11.41 -12.55
C ARG A 49 26.79 11.57 -13.64
N GLU A 50 26.88 12.66 -14.38
CA GLU A 50 26.09 12.84 -15.60
C GLU A 50 26.34 11.70 -16.58
N GLY A 51 25.28 11.18 -17.20
CA GLY A 51 25.36 10.03 -18.11
C GLY A 51 25.62 8.66 -17.43
N SER A 52 25.71 8.60 -16.10
CA SER A 52 25.82 7.31 -15.40
C SER A 52 24.52 6.51 -15.48
N THR A 53 24.63 5.18 -15.56
CA THR A 53 23.47 4.27 -15.62
C THR A 53 22.51 4.47 -14.46
N GLY A 54 23.00 4.77 -13.26
CA GLY A 54 22.16 5.07 -12.10
C GLY A 54 21.33 6.34 -12.28
N LEU A 55 21.90 7.38 -12.91
CA LEU A 55 21.15 8.60 -13.21
C LEU A 55 20.10 8.38 -14.29
N VAL A 56 20.44 7.62 -15.34
CA VAL A 56 19.50 7.24 -16.41
C VAL A 56 18.35 6.42 -15.85
N CYS A 57 18.64 5.47 -14.96
CA CYS A 57 17.63 4.68 -14.23
C CYS A 57 16.66 5.61 -13.49
N LEU A 58 17.18 6.53 -12.67
CA LEU A 58 16.35 7.47 -11.91
C LEU A 58 15.49 8.38 -12.81
N GLN A 59 16.05 8.88 -13.91
CA GLN A 59 15.32 9.73 -14.87
C GLN A 59 14.22 8.96 -15.62
N GLY A 60 14.42 7.65 -15.85
CA GLY A 60 13.48 6.75 -16.49
C GLY A 60 12.23 6.47 -15.65
N ILE A 61 12.30 6.62 -14.32
CA ILE A 61 11.18 6.33 -13.42
C ILE A 61 10.10 7.40 -13.55
N LYS A 62 9.00 7.06 -14.24
CA LYS A 62 7.88 7.99 -14.50
C LYS A 62 6.77 7.99 -13.45
N SER A 63 6.72 6.96 -12.62
CA SER A 63 5.72 6.76 -11.57
C SER A 63 6.21 7.29 -10.21
N ASP A 64 5.35 7.19 -9.21
CA ASP A 64 5.75 7.32 -7.80
C ASP A 64 6.75 6.22 -7.44
N TRP A 65 7.74 6.54 -6.61
CA TRP A 65 8.84 5.63 -6.29
C TRP A 65 9.47 5.90 -4.93
N ILE A 66 10.24 4.93 -4.44
CA ILE A 66 10.90 4.97 -3.13
C ILE A 66 12.41 4.90 -3.33
N LEU A 67 13.15 5.80 -2.69
CA LEU A 67 14.59 5.79 -2.53
C LEU A 67 14.94 5.21 -1.16
N LEU A 68 15.76 4.16 -1.13
CA LEU A 68 16.42 3.66 0.06
C LEU A 68 17.85 4.22 0.07
N THR A 69 18.22 4.94 1.12
CA THR A 69 19.53 5.61 1.18
C THR A 69 20.08 5.69 2.59
N TRP A 70 21.41 5.73 2.70
CA TRP A 70 22.13 6.00 3.95
C TRP A 70 22.17 7.49 4.30
N LEU A 71 21.78 8.35 3.37
CA LEU A 71 21.74 9.79 3.58
C LEU A 71 20.53 10.20 4.41
N ASP A 72 20.63 11.34 5.08
CA ASP A 72 19.46 12.01 5.62
C ASP A 72 18.54 12.49 4.48
N SER A 73 17.25 12.69 4.80
CA SER A 73 16.23 13.03 3.82
C SER A 73 16.53 14.34 3.09
N GLU A 74 17.14 15.32 3.75
CA GLU A 74 17.49 16.61 3.16
C GLU A 74 18.66 16.48 2.18
N SER A 75 19.73 15.80 2.59
CA SER A 75 20.89 15.48 1.74
C SER A 75 20.47 14.71 0.49
N ALA A 76 19.62 13.68 0.66
CA ALA A 76 19.14 12.86 -0.45
C ALA A 76 18.29 13.70 -1.41
N ARG A 77 17.37 14.50 -0.89
CA ARG A 77 16.55 15.42 -1.69
C ARG A 77 17.42 16.42 -2.46
N ARG A 78 18.37 17.06 -1.78
CA ARG A 78 19.28 18.03 -2.41
C ARG A 78 20.12 17.36 -3.51
N ALA A 79 20.60 16.14 -3.30
CA ALA A 79 21.33 15.38 -4.31
C ALA A 79 20.48 15.06 -5.55
N LEU A 80 19.20 14.74 -5.36
CA LEU A 80 18.26 14.51 -6.48
C LEU A 80 17.91 15.81 -7.21
N GLU A 81 17.64 16.90 -6.48
CA GLU A 81 17.30 18.20 -7.05
C GLU A 81 18.42 18.78 -7.89
N GLN A 82 19.67 18.65 -7.45
CA GLN A 82 20.86 19.03 -8.22
C GLN A 82 20.97 18.30 -9.56
N ARG A 83 20.28 17.15 -9.71
CA ARG A 83 20.27 16.31 -10.91
C ARG A 83 18.96 16.46 -11.71
N GLY A 84 18.15 17.45 -11.38
CA GLY A 84 16.86 17.72 -12.03
C GLY A 84 15.75 16.74 -11.67
N ILE A 85 15.98 15.86 -10.69
CA ILE A 85 14.95 14.93 -10.19
C ILE A 85 14.23 15.63 -9.05
N SER A 86 12.98 16.01 -9.29
CA SER A 86 12.11 16.62 -8.28
C SER A 86 10.87 15.77 -8.07
N GLY A 87 10.47 15.64 -6.81
CA GLY A 87 9.27 14.89 -6.42
C GLY A 87 8.67 15.48 -5.15
N GLN A 88 7.39 15.22 -4.92
CA GLN A 88 6.76 15.55 -3.64
C GLN A 88 7.15 14.51 -2.59
N ASP A 89 7.69 14.96 -1.46
CA ASP A 89 8.00 14.07 -0.34
C ASP A 89 6.71 13.53 0.27
N TRP A 90 6.56 12.21 0.24
CA TRP A 90 5.36 11.56 0.78
C TRP A 90 5.47 11.14 2.25
N LEU A 91 6.70 11.03 2.77
CA LEU A 91 6.97 10.50 4.11
C LEU A 91 6.74 11.61 5.12
N LEU A 92 7.09 12.85 4.74
CA LEU A 92 6.74 14.06 5.47
C LEU A 92 5.24 14.38 5.41
N SER A 93 4.57 14.05 4.29
CA SER A 93 3.14 14.32 4.12
C SER A 93 2.24 13.40 4.95
N SER A 94 2.74 12.21 5.33
CA SER A 94 2.03 11.29 6.22
C SER A 94 2.08 11.72 7.71
N VAL A 95 2.93 12.69 8.04
CA VAL A 95 3.15 13.19 9.42
C VAL A 95 2.53 14.58 9.64
N GLN A 96 2.03 15.25 8.59
CA GLN A 96 1.34 16.53 8.78
C GLN A 96 -0.17 16.34 8.98
N PRO A 97 -0.73 16.83 10.12
CA PRO A 97 -2.15 17.12 10.17
C PRO A 97 -2.47 18.09 9.03
N ARG A 98 -3.63 17.86 8.44
CA ARG A 98 -4.23 18.58 7.33
C ARG A 98 -4.54 20.03 7.73
N ASP A 99 -3.52 20.85 7.97
CA ASP A 99 -3.68 22.27 8.29
C ASP A 99 -2.41 23.06 7.95
N GLN A 100 -2.20 23.34 6.66
CA GLN A 100 -1.37 24.47 6.26
C GLN A 100 -2.12 25.30 5.21
N ALA A 101 -2.56 26.46 5.68
CA ALA A 101 -3.18 27.57 4.95
C ALA A 101 -2.34 28.05 3.73
N PRO A 102 -2.94 28.79 2.79
CA PRO A 102 -2.40 28.91 1.44
C PRO A 102 -1.18 29.85 1.40
N ALA A 103 -0.05 29.32 0.94
CA ALA A 103 1.10 30.13 0.58
C ALA A 103 0.78 30.96 -0.68
N THR A 104 0.62 32.28 -0.50
CA THR A 104 0.64 33.28 -1.57
C THR A 104 2.04 33.33 -2.16
N GLY A 105 2.19 32.96 -3.42
CA GLY A 105 3.42 33.09 -4.19
C GLY A 105 3.42 32.16 -5.38
N ASN A 106 3.38 32.73 -6.60
CA ASN A 106 3.42 32.10 -7.92
C ASN A 106 4.07 30.70 -7.95
N ALA A 107 3.27 29.67 -7.67
CA ALA A 107 3.65 28.28 -7.86
C ALA A 107 3.14 27.84 -9.23
N SER A 108 4.08 27.52 -10.13
CA SER A 108 3.79 26.75 -11.35
C SER A 108 2.81 25.60 -11.06
N PRO A 109 1.91 25.27 -12.01
CA PRO A 109 0.74 24.44 -11.74
C PRO A 109 1.13 23.13 -11.05
N ARG A 110 0.58 22.97 -9.85
CA ARG A 110 0.84 21.93 -8.83
C ARG A 110 0.38 20.51 -9.25
N SER A 111 0.29 20.20 -10.54
CA SER A 111 -0.49 19.07 -11.08
C SER A 111 0.30 17.93 -11.75
N ALA A 112 1.63 17.82 -11.60
CA ALA A 112 2.37 16.70 -12.23
C ALA A 112 3.67 16.28 -11.51
N ARG A 113 3.82 16.57 -10.22
CA ARG A 113 5.03 16.13 -9.49
C ARG A 113 4.83 14.70 -8.98
N ARG A 114 5.67 13.79 -9.47
CA ARG A 114 5.77 12.39 -8.99
C ARG A 114 6.02 12.38 -7.48
N ARG A 115 5.45 11.41 -6.76
CA ARG A 115 5.71 11.26 -5.32
C ARG A 115 7.01 10.48 -5.11
N LEU A 116 7.83 10.99 -4.21
CA LEU A 116 9.13 10.42 -3.84
C LEU A 116 9.11 10.06 -2.37
N GLY A 117 9.43 8.80 -2.07
CA GLY A 117 9.67 8.34 -0.71
C GLY A 117 11.11 8.15 -0.38
N ILE A 118 11.64 8.87 0.61
CA ILE A 118 13.02 8.69 1.06
C ILE A 118 13.02 7.90 2.37
N LEU A 119 13.46 6.65 2.31
CA LEU A 119 13.62 5.77 3.46
C LEU A 119 15.09 5.67 3.85
N ARG A 120 15.37 5.92 5.13
CA ARG A 120 16.74 5.96 5.63
C ARG A 120 17.18 4.58 6.16
N LEU A 121 18.27 4.06 5.62
CA LEU A 121 18.84 2.76 5.99
C LEU A 121 19.57 2.77 7.35
N ASN A 122 19.72 3.94 7.97
CA ASN A 122 20.37 4.09 9.27
C ASN A 122 19.41 4.03 10.48
N VAL A 123 18.12 3.76 10.25
CA VAL A 123 17.09 3.76 11.31
C VAL A 123 17.08 2.44 12.09
N THR A 124 17.22 1.32 11.38
CA THR A 124 17.23 -0.02 11.97
C THR A 124 18.10 -0.96 11.16
N ARG A 125 18.55 -2.06 11.78
CA ARG A 125 19.27 -3.14 11.09
C ARG A 125 18.35 -4.30 10.66
N SER A 126 17.04 -4.20 10.90
CA SER A 126 16.07 -5.21 10.51
C SER A 126 15.55 -4.93 9.10
N THR A 127 15.74 -5.88 8.19
CA THR A 127 15.20 -5.82 6.83
C THR A 127 13.67 -5.90 6.83
N ASP A 128 13.09 -6.72 7.72
CA ASP A 128 11.64 -6.88 7.85
C ASP A 128 10.92 -5.55 8.05
N TRP A 129 11.51 -4.65 8.83
CA TRP A 129 10.94 -3.33 9.06
C TRP A 129 10.84 -2.54 7.76
N TYR A 130 11.90 -2.55 6.94
CA TYR A 130 11.95 -1.85 5.66
C TYR A 130 10.97 -2.46 4.67
N VAL A 131 10.91 -3.78 4.56
CA VAL A 131 9.97 -4.48 3.67
C VAL A 131 8.53 -4.21 4.07
N ARG A 132 8.21 -4.30 5.37
CA ARG A 132 6.88 -3.96 5.89
C ARG A 132 6.51 -2.51 5.59
N GLU A 133 7.46 -1.59 5.76
CA GLU A 133 7.22 -0.18 5.48
C GLU A 133 6.98 0.03 3.98
N ILE A 134 7.79 -0.55 3.09
CA ILE A 134 7.57 -0.52 1.63
C ILE A 134 6.20 -1.09 1.26
N ARG A 135 5.74 -2.18 1.90
CA ARG A 135 4.38 -2.73 1.70
C ARG A 135 3.29 -1.76 2.12
N ARG A 136 3.43 -1.13 3.29
CA ARG A 136 2.48 -0.11 3.78
C ARG A 136 2.38 1.04 2.78
N LEU A 137 3.55 1.51 2.35
CA LEU A 137 3.76 2.56 1.38
C LEU A 137 3.11 2.21 0.02
N ARG A 138 3.35 1.01 -0.52
CA ARG A 138 2.71 0.50 -1.73
C ARG A 138 1.17 0.62 -1.68
N ASN A 139 0.57 0.18 -0.57
CA ASN A 139 -0.89 0.21 -0.40
C ASN A 139 -1.48 1.62 -0.32
N VAL A 140 -0.68 2.64 -0.02
CA VAL A 140 -1.11 4.05 -0.02
C VAL A 140 -1.05 4.65 -1.43
N ILE A 141 -0.05 4.29 -2.23
CA ILE A 141 0.13 4.79 -3.62
C ILE A 141 -0.84 4.09 -4.58
N GLN A 142 -0.93 2.78 -4.43
CA GLN A 142 -1.91 1.95 -5.09
C GLN A 142 -2.82 1.44 -3.99
N PRO A 143 -3.83 2.23 -3.56
CA PRO A 143 -4.96 1.59 -2.90
C PRO A 143 -5.38 0.50 -3.85
N ALA A 144 -5.39 -0.75 -3.36
CA ALA A 144 -5.97 -1.85 -4.10
C ALA A 144 -7.25 -1.29 -4.71
N VAL A 145 -7.40 -1.40 -6.03
CA VAL A 145 -8.70 -1.17 -6.66
C VAL A 145 -9.60 -2.11 -5.90
N SER A 146 -10.32 -1.56 -4.90
CA SER A 146 -11.40 -2.26 -4.24
C SER A 146 -12.19 -2.81 -5.39
N ALA A 147 -12.42 -4.12 -5.34
CA ALA A 147 -13.21 -4.84 -6.31
C ALA A 147 -14.35 -3.96 -6.82
N PRO A 148 -14.72 -3.99 -8.12
CA PRO A 148 -15.91 -3.29 -8.55
C PRO A 148 -16.98 -3.63 -7.53
N SER A 149 -17.47 -2.61 -6.81
CA SER A 149 -18.58 -2.79 -5.89
C SER A 149 -19.61 -3.53 -6.72
N GLU A 150 -19.80 -4.81 -6.42
CA GLU A 150 -20.99 -5.50 -6.88
C GLU A 150 -22.11 -4.56 -6.48
N LEU A 151 -22.81 -4.09 -7.51
CA LEU A 151 -24.03 -3.32 -7.38
C LEU A 151 -24.83 -3.91 -6.22
N PRO A 152 -25.52 -3.10 -5.39
CA PRO A 152 -26.33 -3.65 -4.33
C PRO A 152 -27.19 -4.73 -4.96
N ILE A 153 -26.94 -6.00 -4.58
CA ILE A 153 -27.81 -7.08 -4.98
C ILE A 153 -29.14 -6.67 -4.37
N ILE A 154 -30.01 -6.16 -5.24
CA ILE A 154 -31.43 -6.04 -4.97
C ILE A 154 -31.79 -7.46 -4.56
N GLN A 155 -32.00 -7.66 -3.26
CA GLN A 155 -32.51 -8.92 -2.77
C GLN A 155 -33.74 -9.22 -3.62
N PRO A 156 -33.81 -10.36 -4.33
CA PRO A 156 -35.06 -10.74 -4.96
C PRO A 156 -36.13 -10.74 -3.87
N PRO A 157 -37.36 -10.30 -4.17
CA PRO A 157 -38.41 -10.24 -3.17
C PRO A 157 -38.52 -11.61 -2.51
N VAL A 158 -38.47 -11.60 -1.17
CA VAL A 158 -38.75 -12.77 -0.34
C VAL A 158 -40.02 -13.41 -0.91
N GLN A 159 -39.86 -14.59 -1.51
CA GLN A 159 -40.99 -15.39 -1.90
C GLN A 159 -41.66 -15.82 -0.60
N ILE A 160 -42.75 -15.17 -0.27
CA ILE A 160 -43.72 -15.66 0.71
C ILE A 160 -44.10 -17.06 0.22
N PRO A 161 -43.84 -18.14 0.98
CA PRO A 161 -44.33 -19.45 0.61
C PRO A 161 -45.85 -19.35 0.51
N ALA A 162 -46.37 -19.65 -0.68
CA ALA A 162 -47.79 -19.81 -0.91
C ALA A 162 -48.31 -20.84 0.11
N ALA A 163 -49.24 -20.40 0.95
CA ALA A 163 -50.04 -21.32 1.74
C ALA A 163 -50.74 -22.27 0.77
N GLN A 164 -50.35 -23.55 0.78
CA GLN A 164 -51.20 -24.59 0.23
C GLN A 164 -52.34 -24.82 1.25
N PRO A 165 -53.60 -24.74 0.82
CA PRO A 165 -54.72 -25.15 1.63
C PRO A 165 -54.86 -26.68 1.52
N ASP A 166 -55.06 -27.36 2.64
CA ASP A 166 -55.98 -28.50 2.72
C ASP A 166 -56.19 -28.87 4.19
N ALA A 167 -57.46 -28.81 4.60
CA ALA A 167 -58.00 -29.26 5.89
C ALA A 167 -58.46 -30.74 5.76
N PRO A 168 -59.18 -31.37 6.74
CA PRO A 168 -59.38 -31.08 8.16
C PRO A 168 -59.25 -32.35 9.08
N SER A 169 -59.47 -32.14 10.39
CA SER A 169 -59.96 -33.08 11.43
C SER A 169 -59.16 -34.34 11.78
N ASP A 170 -58.67 -34.40 13.02
CA ASP A 170 -58.99 -35.48 13.98
C ASP A 170 -58.31 -35.24 15.34
N ASP A 171 -58.78 -34.22 16.08
CA ASP A 171 -58.33 -33.97 17.48
C ASP A 171 -59.52 -33.91 18.47
N LEU A 172 -60.74 -34.27 18.03
CA LEU A 172 -61.90 -34.37 18.91
C LEU A 172 -62.02 -35.72 19.62
N ASP A 173 -61.43 -36.80 19.08
CA ASP A 173 -61.42 -38.12 19.72
C ASP A 173 -60.51 -38.17 20.96
N ARG A 174 -59.57 -37.23 21.10
CA ARG A 174 -58.65 -37.18 22.24
C ARG A 174 -59.20 -36.51 23.50
N LEU A 175 -60.35 -35.84 23.41
CA LEU A 175 -60.95 -35.11 24.53
C LEU A 175 -62.11 -35.87 25.21
N LEU A 176 -62.59 -36.96 24.62
CA LEU A 176 -63.66 -37.78 25.21
C LEU A 176 -63.16 -38.83 26.23
N ASP A 177 -61.89 -39.25 26.19
CA ASP A 177 -61.31 -40.19 27.17
C ASP A 177 -60.97 -39.56 28.53
N GLN A 178 -61.00 -38.23 28.67
CA GLN A 178 -60.63 -37.53 29.91
C GLN A 178 -61.80 -37.20 30.84
N LEU A 179 -63.04 -37.57 30.50
CA LEU A 179 -64.23 -37.26 31.29
C LEU A 179 -64.82 -38.45 32.08
N ASP A 180 -64.32 -39.68 31.89
CA ASP A 180 -64.76 -40.87 32.65
C ASP A 180 -63.92 -41.16 33.92
N ALA A 181 -62.97 -40.29 34.28
CA ALA A 181 -62.12 -40.46 35.46
C ALA A 181 -62.56 -39.65 36.70
N PHE A 182 -63.77 -39.08 36.70
CA PHE A 182 -64.31 -38.29 37.80
C PHE A 182 -65.67 -38.81 38.30
N ASP A 183 -65.78 -40.12 38.51
CA ASP A 183 -66.75 -40.68 39.46
C ASP A 183 -66.23 -42.01 40.03
N ALA A 184 -65.44 -41.91 41.11
CA ALA A 184 -65.16 -42.97 42.08
C ALA A 184 -64.69 -42.36 43.41
#